data_AF-A0A378Q6U3-F1
#
_entry.id   AF-A0A378Q6U3-F1
#
_cell.length_a   1.000
_cell.length_b   1.000
_cell.length_c   1.000
_cell.angle_alpha   90.00
_cell.angle_beta   90.00
_cell.angle_gamma   90.00
#
_symmetry.space_group_name_H-M   'P 1'
#
loop_
_entity.id
_entity.type
_entity.pdbx_description
1 polymer ?
#
loop_
_entity_poly.entity_id
_entity_poly.type
_entity_poly.pdbx_seq_one_letter_code
_entity_poly.pdbx_strand_id
1 'polypeptide(L)'
;MKSFNTTVKNTVLAAALVVGSANLTGCGYNAMQAQDEQINASWSEVVNQYQRRADLIPNLVKVVERYAQHEQATLTEVTQARSQATAINVSADVLNDPAAFQRYQQAQDQLGSALSRLMAVSERYPDLKADKQFQELQAQLEGTENRIAVARGRYIQDVQTYNTTVRQFPTNITAKVFGMHTRPNFTVANEAQISTAPTVDFGNSNTNTANAGGQPVQNSGNTANAGGQPVNNSATATAKP
;
A
#
# COMPACT_ATOMS: atom_id res chain seq x y z
N MET A 1 2.49 -24.81 64.89
CA MET A 1 1.65 -24.60 63.68
C MET A 1 1.72 -23.18 63.08
N LYS A 2 1.87 -22.08 63.84
CA LYS A 2 1.92 -20.71 63.27
C LYS A 2 3.16 -20.43 62.38
N SER A 3 4.34 -20.93 62.75
CA SER A 3 5.60 -20.70 62.00
C SER A 3 5.57 -21.30 60.57
N PHE A 4 4.98 -22.49 60.40
CA PHE A 4 4.92 -23.16 59.10
C PHE A 4 4.10 -22.39 58.05
N ASN A 5 3.00 -21.76 58.48
CA ASN A 5 2.12 -21.00 57.59
C ASN A 5 2.74 -19.65 57.15
N THR A 6 3.58 -19.05 57.99
CA THR A 6 4.33 -17.84 57.66
C THR A 6 5.46 -18.12 56.69
N THR A 7 6.18 -19.24 56.86
CA THR A 7 7.25 -19.66 55.93
C THR A 7 6.69 -19.98 54.54
N VAL A 8 5.55 -20.68 54.48
CA VAL A 8 4.84 -20.98 53.21
C VAL A 8 4.31 -19.71 52.54
N LYS A 9 3.73 -18.76 53.29
CA LYS A 9 3.30 -17.47 52.73
C LYS A 9 4.47 -16.67 52.14
N ASN A 10 5.59 -16.57 52.86
CA ASN A 10 6.75 -15.80 52.39
C ASN A 10 7.42 -16.44 51.17
N THR A 11 7.44 -17.78 51.07
CA THR A 11 7.96 -18.48 49.87
C THR A 11 7.04 -18.33 48.67
N VAL A 12 5.72 -18.38 48.84
CA VAL A 12 4.75 -18.09 47.76
C VAL A 12 4.87 -16.64 47.29
N LEU A 13 5.02 -15.68 48.22
CA LEU A 13 5.20 -14.27 47.87
C LEU A 13 6.51 -14.05 47.09
N ALA A 14 7.61 -14.66 47.53
CA ALA A 14 8.89 -14.56 46.84
C ALA A 14 8.86 -15.21 45.45
N ALA A 15 8.21 -16.37 45.30
CA ALA A 15 8.01 -17.02 44.01
C ALA A 15 7.16 -16.16 43.05
N ALA A 16 6.08 -15.54 43.55
CA ALA A 16 5.26 -14.61 42.77
C ALA A 16 6.04 -13.35 42.36
N LEU A 17 6.96 -12.86 43.19
CA LEU A 17 7.80 -11.70 42.90
C LEU A 17 8.90 -12.02 41.88
N VAL A 18 9.49 -13.22 41.93
CA VAL A 18 10.48 -13.71 40.95
C VAL A 18 9.83 -14.04 39.61
N VAL A 19 8.66 -14.68 39.62
CA VAL A 19 7.87 -14.88 38.39
C VAL A 19 7.40 -13.53 37.85
N GLY A 20 6.97 -12.60 38.70
CA GLY A 20 6.60 -11.24 38.30
C GLY A 20 7.77 -10.48 37.65
N SER A 21 8.96 -10.54 38.24
CA SER A 21 10.16 -9.86 37.72
C SER A 21 10.75 -10.52 36.46
N ALA A 22 10.61 -11.83 36.29
CA ALA A 22 10.93 -12.52 35.04
C ALA A 22 9.91 -12.23 33.91
N ASN A 23 8.65 -11.92 34.25
CA ASN A 23 7.66 -11.48 33.28
C ASN A 23 7.86 -10.02 32.82
N LEU A 24 8.48 -9.17 33.65
CA LEU A 24 8.76 -7.76 33.31
C LEU A 24 9.69 -7.59 32.10
N THR A 25 10.63 -8.52 31.86
CA THR A 25 11.44 -8.54 30.62
C THR A 25 10.71 -9.17 29.43
N GLY A 26 9.63 -9.94 29.67
CA GLY A 26 8.81 -10.63 28.66
C GLY A 26 7.53 -9.90 28.23
N CYS A 27 7.17 -8.77 28.87
CA CYS A 27 5.96 -7.99 28.56
C CYS A 27 5.99 -7.24 27.22
N GLY A 28 7.06 -7.38 26.42
CA GLY A 28 7.18 -6.85 25.06
C GLY A 28 7.48 -5.35 24.94
N TYR A 29 7.65 -4.61 26.03
CA TYR A 29 7.95 -3.17 26.00
C TYR A 29 9.21 -2.85 25.18
N ASN A 30 10.33 -3.49 25.50
CA ASN A 30 11.59 -3.27 24.77
C ASN A 30 11.48 -3.65 23.29
N ALA A 31 10.69 -4.69 22.97
CA ALA A 31 10.44 -5.08 21.59
C ALA A 31 9.62 -4.02 20.84
N MET A 32 8.56 -3.50 21.46
CA MET A 32 7.76 -2.41 20.88
C MET A 32 8.58 -1.13 20.72
N GLN A 33 9.45 -0.78 21.68
CA GLN A 33 10.34 0.37 21.55
C GLN A 33 11.33 0.19 20.40
N ALA A 34 11.96 -0.97 20.28
CA ALA A 34 12.89 -1.26 19.19
C ALA A 34 12.18 -1.22 17.82
N GLN A 35 10.96 -1.74 17.75
CA GLN A 35 10.12 -1.70 16.55
C GLN A 35 9.69 -0.26 16.21
N ASP A 36 9.42 0.59 17.21
CA ASP A 36 9.09 2.00 16.98
C ASP A 36 10.26 2.78 16.38
N GLU A 37 11.47 2.59 16.92
CA GLU A 37 12.69 3.17 16.33
C GLU A 37 12.94 2.67 14.91
N GLN A 38 12.66 1.39 14.66
CA GLN A 38 12.75 0.79 13.32
C GLN A 38 11.76 1.44 12.33
N ILE A 39 10.52 1.71 12.75
CA ILE A 39 9.54 2.46 11.96
C ILE A 39 10.02 3.89 11.70
N ASN A 40 10.56 4.59 12.70
CA ASN A 40 11.08 5.94 12.53
C ASN A 40 12.24 5.98 11.52
N ALA A 41 13.11 4.96 11.55
CA ALA A 41 14.21 4.81 10.61
C ALA A 41 13.72 4.54 9.18
N SER A 42 12.79 3.60 8.97
CA SER A 42 12.26 3.31 7.64
C SER A 42 11.38 4.44 7.09
N TRP A 43 10.67 5.17 7.95
CA TRP A 43 9.98 6.39 7.57
C TRP A 43 10.95 7.47 7.09
N SER A 44 12.04 7.70 7.82
CA SER A 44 13.07 8.67 7.41
C SER A 44 13.63 8.35 6.03
N GLU A 45 13.81 7.06 5.71
CA GLU A 45 14.22 6.63 4.38
C GLU A 45 13.18 6.99 3.31
N VAL A 46 11.89 6.74 3.56
CA VAL A 46 10.81 7.12 2.63
C VAL A 46 10.83 8.63 2.35
N VAL A 47 10.94 9.43 3.40
CA VAL A 47 10.99 10.89 3.30
C VAL A 47 12.19 11.35 2.48
N ASN A 48 13.36 10.77 2.71
CA ASN A 48 14.56 11.11 1.94
C ASN A 48 14.37 10.88 0.45
N GLN A 49 13.72 9.77 0.06
CA GLN A 49 13.45 9.49 -1.35
C GLN A 49 12.40 10.44 -1.93
N TYR A 50 11.35 10.79 -1.17
CA TYR A 50 10.39 11.81 -1.61
C TYR A 50 11.01 13.19 -1.76
N GLN A 51 11.89 13.60 -0.84
CA GLN A 51 12.64 14.84 -0.93
C GLN A 51 13.52 14.85 -2.18
N ARG A 52 14.25 13.76 -2.44
CA ARG A 52 15.07 13.63 -3.65
C ARG A 52 14.24 13.81 -4.92
N ARG A 53 13.06 13.19 -4.99
CA ARG A 53 12.12 13.36 -6.12
C ARG A 53 11.74 14.83 -6.27
N ALA A 54 11.38 15.50 -5.19
CA ALA A 54 10.99 16.91 -5.20
C ALA A 54 12.13 17.85 -5.61
N ASP A 55 13.39 17.51 -5.29
CA ASP A 55 14.58 18.31 -5.62
C ASP A 55 14.98 18.23 -7.09
N LEU A 56 14.61 17.15 -7.79
CA LEU A 56 14.88 16.98 -9.23
C LEU A 56 13.93 17.81 -10.10
N ILE A 57 12.71 18.09 -9.61
CA ILE A 57 11.64 18.72 -10.38
C ILE A 57 12.02 20.10 -10.93
N PRO A 58 12.63 21.04 -10.17
CA PRO A 58 12.95 22.35 -10.72
C PRO A 58 13.91 22.28 -11.90
N ASN A 59 14.83 21.31 -11.90
CA ASN A 59 15.73 21.10 -13.04
C ASN A 59 14.98 20.48 -14.23
N LEU A 60 14.07 19.53 -13.98
CA LEU A 60 13.21 18.97 -15.03
C LEU A 60 12.34 20.05 -15.69
N VAL A 61 11.67 20.89 -14.89
CA VAL A 61 10.81 21.99 -15.36
C VAL A 61 11.60 22.93 -16.25
N LYS A 62 12.81 23.36 -15.84
CA LYS A 62 13.67 24.24 -16.66
C LYS A 62 14.06 23.65 -18.01
N VAL A 63 14.29 22.32 -18.06
CA VAL A 63 14.62 21.64 -19.33
C VAL A 63 13.39 21.57 -20.21
N VAL A 64 12.23 21.18 -19.67
CA VAL A 64 10.98 21.13 -20.44
C VAL A 64 10.56 22.51 -20.94
N GLU A 65 10.69 23.54 -20.12
CA GLU A 65 10.40 24.95 -20.48
C GLU A 65 11.15 25.41 -21.72
N ARG A 66 12.39 24.92 -21.94
CA ARG A 66 13.18 25.29 -23.13
C ARG A 66 12.52 24.85 -24.44
N TYR A 67 11.84 23.70 -24.42
CA TYR A 67 11.30 23.06 -25.63
C TYR A 67 9.77 23.17 -25.74
N ALA A 68 9.07 23.29 -24.62
CA ALA A 68 7.61 23.22 -24.53
C ALA A 68 7.01 24.46 -23.85
N GLN A 69 7.40 25.66 -24.29
CA GLN A 69 6.94 26.93 -23.70
C GLN A 69 5.41 27.12 -23.70
N HIS A 70 4.70 26.45 -24.60
CA HIS A 70 3.24 26.50 -24.70
C HIS A 70 2.53 25.60 -23.67
N GLU A 71 3.27 24.75 -22.94
CA GLU A 71 2.73 23.81 -21.94
C GLU A 71 2.73 24.41 -20.52
N GLN A 72 2.50 25.73 -20.39
CA GLN A 72 2.55 26.44 -19.11
C GLN A 72 1.60 25.87 -18.06
N ALA A 73 0.40 25.42 -18.47
CA ALA A 73 -0.57 24.83 -17.57
C ALA A 73 0.00 23.57 -16.89
N THR A 74 0.62 22.69 -17.67
CA THR A 74 1.27 21.46 -17.20
C THR A 74 2.43 21.76 -16.26
N LEU A 75 3.29 22.72 -16.62
CA LEU A 75 4.45 23.10 -15.80
C LEU A 75 4.04 23.76 -14.47
N THR A 76 2.97 24.56 -14.51
CA THR A 76 2.37 25.16 -13.31
C THR A 76 1.81 24.07 -12.40
N GLU A 77 1.11 23.09 -12.96
CA GLU A 77 0.57 21.97 -12.20
C GLU A 77 1.67 21.17 -11.50
N VAL A 78 2.76 20.85 -12.20
CA VAL A 78 3.92 20.14 -11.62
C VAL A 78 4.56 20.94 -10.50
N THR A 79 4.73 22.25 -10.70
CA THR A 79 5.30 23.15 -9.68
C THR A 79 4.40 23.25 -8.44
N GLN A 80 3.09 23.31 -8.65
CA GLN A 80 2.10 23.37 -7.59
C GLN A 80 1.93 22.04 -6.86
N ALA A 81 2.04 20.91 -7.55
CA ALA A 81 2.05 19.59 -6.93
C ALA A 81 3.32 19.37 -6.09
N ARG A 82 4.48 19.82 -6.59
CA ARG A 82 5.73 19.84 -5.81
C ARG A 82 5.58 20.68 -4.55
N SER A 83 5.06 21.90 -4.65
CA SER A 83 4.92 22.79 -3.49
C SER A 83 4.08 22.13 -2.39
N GLN A 84 2.95 21.53 -2.76
CA GLN A 84 2.09 20.77 -1.85
C GLN A 84 2.80 19.56 -1.23
N ALA A 85 3.52 18.77 -2.04
CA ALA A 85 4.26 17.61 -1.57
C ALA A 85 5.38 17.96 -0.58
N THR A 86 5.96 19.17 -0.68
CA THR A 86 7.01 19.67 0.23
C THR A 86 6.48 20.51 1.40
N ALA A 87 5.23 20.98 1.33
CA ALA A 87 4.66 21.88 2.35
C ALA A 87 4.28 21.14 3.65
N ILE A 88 4.06 19.83 3.58
CA ILE A 88 3.70 19.03 4.73
C ILE A 88 4.98 18.75 5.52
N ASN A 89 5.10 19.41 6.68
CA ASN A 89 6.23 19.22 7.57
C ASN A 89 6.39 17.74 7.92
N VAL A 90 7.60 17.24 7.71
CA VAL A 90 7.99 15.86 7.97
C VAL A 90 8.29 15.66 9.46
N SER A 91 7.37 16.06 10.34
CA SER A 91 7.53 15.73 11.75
C SER A 91 7.09 14.27 11.99
N ALA A 92 7.69 13.65 13.00
CA ALA A 92 7.27 12.34 13.49
C ALA A 92 5.78 12.31 13.91
N ASP A 93 5.14 13.47 14.07
CA ASP A 93 3.70 13.58 14.36
C ASP A 93 2.83 13.02 13.24
N VAL A 94 3.30 13.04 11.98
CA VAL A 94 2.59 12.42 10.84
C VAL A 94 2.40 10.92 11.09
N LEU A 95 3.34 10.27 11.79
CA LEU A 95 3.26 8.85 12.14
C LEU A 95 2.30 8.55 13.29
N ASN A 96 1.78 9.58 13.96
CA ASN A 96 0.81 9.47 15.05
C ASN A 96 -0.60 9.92 14.64
N ASP A 97 -0.73 10.67 13.54
CA ASP A 97 -2.00 11.16 13.02
C ASP A 97 -2.33 10.51 11.65
N PRO A 98 -3.28 9.56 11.60
CA PRO A 98 -3.73 8.95 10.34
C PRO A 98 -4.22 9.96 9.30
N ALA A 99 -4.83 11.07 9.71
CA ALA A 99 -5.33 12.08 8.79
C ALA A 99 -4.18 12.92 8.20
N ALA A 100 -3.13 13.20 8.98
CA ALA A 100 -1.91 13.81 8.47
C ALA A 100 -1.17 12.86 7.52
N PHE A 101 -1.06 11.57 7.87
CA PHE A 101 -0.46 10.54 7.03
C PHE A 101 -1.18 10.39 5.68
N GLN A 102 -2.52 10.40 5.68
CA GLN A 102 -3.32 10.38 4.45
C GLN A 102 -3.12 11.64 3.60
N ARG A 103 -3.14 12.82 4.21
CA ARG A 103 -2.87 14.08 3.49
C ARG A 103 -1.48 14.09 2.85
N TYR A 104 -0.48 13.57 3.56
CA TYR A 104 0.88 13.41 3.04
C TYR A 104 0.91 12.49 1.81
N GLN A 105 0.30 11.30 1.91
CA GLN A 105 0.19 10.38 0.78
C GLN A 105 -0.50 11.01 -0.43
N GLN A 106 -1.63 11.68 -0.23
CA GLN A 106 -2.37 12.34 -1.30
C GLN A 106 -1.52 13.39 -2.02
N ALA A 107 -0.74 14.19 -1.29
CA ALA A 107 0.16 15.15 -1.90
C ALA A 107 1.27 14.46 -2.73
N GLN A 108 1.81 13.34 -2.24
CA GLN A 108 2.81 12.55 -2.98
C GLN A 108 2.23 11.88 -4.24
N ASP A 109 0.98 11.42 -4.20
CA ASP A 109 0.28 10.81 -5.32
C ASP A 109 -0.10 11.84 -6.40
N GLN A 110 -0.53 13.03 -5.97
CA GLN A 110 -0.77 14.17 -6.87
C GLN A 110 0.51 14.57 -7.60
N LEU A 111 1.64 14.62 -6.89
CA LEU A 111 2.93 14.88 -7.51
C LEU A 111 3.31 13.79 -8.52
N GLY A 112 3.17 12.51 -8.17
CA GLY A 112 3.41 11.40 -9.10
C GLY A 112 2.55 11.52 -10.36
N SER A 113 1.26 11.84 -10.20
CA SER A 113 0.32 12.02 -11.31
C SER A 113 0.68 13.20 -12.23
N ALA A 114 1.11 14.33 -11.65
CA ALA A 114 1.55 15.50 -12.41
C ALA A 114 2.83 15.18 -13.21
N LEU A 115 3.75 14.42 -12.62
CA LEU A 115 4.94 13.93 -13.33
C LEU A 115 4.58 12.99 -14.48
N SER A 116 3.63 12.07 -14.30
CA SER A 116 3.16 11.20 -15.39
C SER A 116 2.56 12.00 -16.55
N ARG A 117 1.77 13.04 -16.26
CA ARG A 117 1.25 13.95 -17.30
C ARG A 117 2.37 14.68 -18.02
N LEU A 118 3.37 15.19 -17.30
CA LEU A 118 4.54 15.85 -17.89
C LEU A 118 5.31 14.90 -18.82
N MET A 119 5.47 13.63 -18.45
CA MET A 119 6.11 12.62 -19.29
C MET A 119 5.30 12.36 -20.57
N ALA A 120 3.97 12.26 -20.48
CA ALA A 120 3.12 12.14 -21.65
C ALA A 120 3.22 13.36 -22.58
N VAL A 121 3.32 14.57 -22.03
CA VAL A 121 3.56 15.79 -22.81
C VAL A 121 4.90 15.70 -23.55
N SER A 122 5.95 15.18 -22.91
CA SER A 122 7.28 15.06 -23.54
C SER A 122 7.28 14.20 -24.81
N GLU A 123 6.33 13.27 -24.98
CA GLU A 123 6.22 12.45 -26.19
C GLU A 123 5.86 13.27 -27.43
N ARG A 124 5.18 14.42 -27.25
CA ARG A 124 4.81 15.34 -28.32
C ARG A 124 5.96 16.23 -28.78
N TYR A 125 7.10 16.20 -28.09
CA TYR A 125 8.28 17.03 -28.35
C TYR A 125 9.52 16.16 -28.59
N PRO A 126 9.76 15.72 -29.84
CA PRO A 126 10.89 14.83 -30.16
C PRO A 126 12.26 15.38 -29.75
N ASP A 127 12.48 16.68 -29.89
CA ASP A 127 13.75 17.33 -29.52
C ASP A 127 13.99 17.30 -28.00
N LEU A 128 12.94 17.52 -27.20
CA LEU A 128 12.99 17.36 -25.74
C LEU A 128 13.29 15.92 -25.35
N LYS A 129 12.62 14.96 -26.01
CA LYS A 129 12.83 13.54 -25.77
C LYS A 129 14.26 13.09 -26.10
N ALA A 130 14.89 13.74 -27.10
CA ALA A 130 16.27 13.49 -27.49
C ALA A 130 17.30 14.27 -26.63
N ASP A 131 16.87 15.24 -25.82
CA ASP A 131 17.74 16.03 -24.96
C ASP A 131 18.37 15.14 -23.86
N LYS A 132 19.70 15.14 -23.80
CA LYS A 132 20.44 14.29 -22.86
C LYS A 132 20.16 14.64 -21.40
N GLN A 133 19.98 15.92 -21.08
CA GLN A 133 19.71 16.37 -19.72
C GLN A 133 18.31 15.92 -19.29
N PHE A 134 17.34 15.97 -20.21
CA PHE A 134 15.99 15.43 -19.96
C PHE A 134 16.03 13.92 -19.69
N GLN A 135 16.70 13.14 -20.55
CA GLN A 135 16.84 11.69 -20.39
C GLN A 135 17.50 11.32 -19.05
N GLU A 136 18.55 12.05 -18.66
CA GLU A 136 19.22 11.83 -17.37
C GLU A 136 18.29 12.10 -16.19
N LEU A 137 17.55 13.21 -16.20
CA LEU A 137 16.59 13.53 -15.14
C LEU A 137 15.44 12.52 -15.08
N GLN A 138 14.97 12.04 -16.22
CA GLN A 138 13.97 10.98 -16.29
C GLN A 138 14.50 9.68 -15.64
N ALA A 139 15.71 9.26 -15.97
CA ALA A 139 16.34 8.08 -15.38
C ALA A 139 16.57 8.25 -13.85
N GLN A 140 16.94 9.45 -13.40
CA GLN A 140 17.08 9.75 -11.96
C GLN A 140 15.73 9.70 -11.24
N LEU A 141 14.66 10.21 -11.87
CA LEU A 141 13.30 10.16 -11.31
C LEU A 141 12.78 8.73 -11.25
N GLU A 142 12.96 7.93 -12.31
CA GLU A 142 12.61 6.51 -12.31
C GLU A 142 13.38 5.75 -11.22
N GLY A 143 14.69 5.96 -11.12
CA GLY A 143 15.51 5.39 -10.06
C GLY A 143 15.04 5.80 -8.66
N THR A 144 14.56 7.03 -8.50
CA THR A 144 14.00 7.52 -7.23
C THR A 144 12.65 6.85 -6.95
N GLU A 145 11.78 6.69 -7.94
CA GLU A 145 10.48 6.03 -7.77
C GLU A 145 10.64 4.55 -7.37
N ASN A 146 11.60 3.84 -7.97
CA ASN A 146 11.95 2.48 -7.57
C ASN A 146 12.42 2.41 -6.10
N ARG A 147 13.24 3.38 -5.67
CA ARG A 147 13.68 3.48 -4.26
C ARG A 147 12.54 3.84 -3.32
N ILE A 148 11.61 4.71 -3.74
CA ILE A 148 10.38 5.01 -2.99
C ILE A 148 9.59 3.73 -2.78
N ALA A 149 9.38 2.92 -3.83
CA ALA A 149 8.63 1.67 -3.73
C ALA A 149 9.28 0.70 -2.71
N VAL A 150 10.61 0.54 -2.76
CA VAL A 150 11.36 -0.29 -1.81
C VAL A 150 11.28 0.26 -0.38
N ALA A 151 11.46 1.57 -0.19
CA ALA A 151 11.40 2.22 1.10
C ALA A 151 10.00 2.10 1.74
N ARG A 152 8.93 2.32 0.94
CA ARG A 152 7.55 2.10 1.37
C ARG A 152 7.31 0.65 1.75
N GLY A 153 7.81 -0.30 0.96
CA GLY A 153 7.73 -1.73 1.27
C GLY A 153 8.36 -2.08 2.63
N ARG A 154 9.54 -1.53 2.92
CA ARG A 154 10.20 -1.72 4.23
C ARG A 154 9.38 -1.11 5.37
N TYR A 155 8.91 0.12 5.21
CA TYR A 155 8.03 0.77 6.19
C TYR A 155 6.76 -0.05 6.46
N ILE A 156 6.13 -0.58 5.40
CA ILE A 156 4.93 -1.42 5.53
C ILE A 156 5.19 -2.63 6.42
N GLN A 157 6.32 -3.30 6.21
CA GLN A 157 6.72 -4.48 6.98
C GLN A 157 7.02 -4.14 8.44
N ASP A 158 7.71 -3.02 8.68
CA ASP A 158 8.05 -2.55 10.02
C ASP A 158 6.78 -2.20 10.81
N VAL A 159 5.87 -1.45 10.19
CA VAL A 159 4.56 -1.10 10.77
C VAL A 159 3.69 -2.33 11.00
N GLN A 160 3.69 -3.31 10.08
CA GLN A 160 2.95 -4.56 10.26
C GLN A 160 3.47 -5.32 11.48
N THR A 161 4.79 -5.43 11.64
CA THR A 161 5.44 -6.12 12.76
C THR A 161 5.10 -5.44 14.09
N TYR A 162 5.21 -4.12 14.14
CA TYR A 162 4.84 -3.32 15.30
C TYR A 162 3.35 -3.43 15.65
N ASN A 163 2.47 -3.21 14.68
CA ASN A 163 1.02 -3.27 14.90
C ASN A 163 0.55 -4.66 15.34
N THR A 164 1.20 -5.72 14.86
CA THR A 164 0.95 -7.10 15.34
C THR A 164 1.35 -7.23 16.81
N THR A 165 2.55 -6.78 17.17
CA THR A 165 3.05 -6.82 18.55
C THR A 165 2.17 -6.01 19.51
N VAL A 166 1.75 -4.81 19.11
CA VAL A 166 0.85 -3.95 19.91
C VAL A 166 -0.54 -4.58 20.12
N ARG A 167 -1.00 -5.42 19.19
CA ARG A 167 -2.34 -6.03 19.25
C ARG A 167 -2.37 -7.43 19.88
N GLN A 168 -1.23 -8.11 19.94
CA GLN A 168 -1.14 -9.50 20.43
C GLN A 168 -1.21 -9.57 21.96
N PHE A 169 -1.77 -10.66 22.51
CA PHE A 169 -1.71 -10.95 23.94
C PHE A 169 -0.39 -11.69 24.28
N PRO A 170 0.32 -11.34 25.37
CA PRO A 170 -0.04 -10.37 26.43
C PRO A 170 0.43 -8.92 26.19
N THR A 171 1.16 -8.64 25.11
CA THR A 171 1.82 -7.35 24.84
C THR A 171 0.84 -6.18 24.68
N ASN A 172 -0.40 -6.43 24.28
CA ASN A 172 -1.46 -5.44 24.18
C ASN A 172 -1.84 -4.78 25.52
N ILE A 173 -1.65 -5.47 26.64
CA ILE A 173 -1.86 -4.91 27.98
C ILE A 173 -0.76 -3.89 28.26
N THR A 174 0.49 -4.27 28.03
CA THR A 174 1.64 -3.38 28.13
C THR A 174 1.45 -2.16 27.23
N ALA A 175 1.04 -2.36 25.97
CA ALA A 175 0.79 -1.27 25.04
C ALA A 175 -0.25 -0.27 25.57
N LYS A 176 -1.36 -0.76 26.13
CA LYS A 176 -2.39 0.11 26.75
C LYS A 176 -1.87 0.85 27.97
N VAL A 177 -1.07 0.21 28.82
CA VAL A 177 -0.50 0.82 30.04
C VAL A 177 0.48 1.95 29.69
N PHE A 178 1.28 1.76 28.65
CA PHE A 178 2.31 2.73 28.22
C PHE A 178 1.85 3.66 27.09
N GLY A 179 0.57 3.61 26.68
CA GLY A 179 0.03 4.49 25.63
C GLY A 179 0.60 4.23 24.23
N MET A 180 1.08 3.01 23.95
CA MET A 180 1.57 2.64 22.62
C MET A 180 0.38 2.29 21.71
N HIS A 181 0.25 3.06 20.63
CA HIS A 181 -0.85 2.95 19.68
C HIS A 181 -0.36 2.43 18.34
N THR A 182 -1.25 1.81 17.57
CA THR A 182 -0.93 1.33 16.22
C THR A 182 -0.54 2.49 15.31
N ARG A 183 0.47 2.29 14.47
CA ARG A 183 0.93 3.26 13.47
C ARG A 183 0.11 3.15 12.18
N PRO A 184 -0.15 4.28 11.48
CA PRO A 184 -0.76 4.24 10.16
C PRO A 184 0.18 3.56 9.16
N ASN A 185 -0.38 2.81 8.22
CA ASN A 185 0.39 2.11 7.20
C ASN A 185 0.03 2.64 5.80
N PHE A 186 0.95 2.49 4.85
CA PHE A 186 0.62 2.68 3.44
C PHE A 186 -0.40 1.62 3.03
N THR A 187 -1.48 2.05 2.40
CA THR A 187 -2.50 1.17 1.83
C THR A 187 -2.54 1.34 0.32
N VAL A 188 -3.14 0.38 -0.37
CA VAL A 188 -3.48 0.57 -1.78
C VAL A 188 -4.54 1.66 -1.83
N ALA A 189 -4.31 2.72 -2.62
CA ALA A 189 -5.17 3.90 -2.68
C ALA A 189 -6.63 3.59 -3.04
N ASN A 190 -6.91 2.39 -3.55
CA ASN A 190 -8.24 1.95 -3.93
C ASN A 190 -8.39 0.42 -3.92
N GLU A 191 -8.34 -0.21 -2.75
CA GLU A 191 -8.75 -1.62 -2.61
C GLU A 191 -10.15 -1.87 -3.20
N ALA A 192 -11.05 -0.87 -3.10
CA ALA A 192 -12.39 -0.91 -3.66
C ALA A 192 -12.44 -0.94 -5.20
N GLN A 193 -11.61 -0.16 -5.91
CA GLN A 193 -11.58 -0.20 -7.38
C GLN A 193 -10.86 -1.45 -7.92
N ILE A 194 -9.85 -1.94 -7.22
CA ILE A 194 -9.15 -3.19 -7.59
C ILE A 194 -10.05 -4.41 -7.38
N SER A 195 -10.95 -4.36 -6.39
CA SER A 195 -11.94 -5.42 -6.14
C SER A 195 -13.10 -5.43 -7.15
N THR A 196 -13.22 -4.40 -7.98
CA THR A 196 -14.25 -4.31 -9.02
C THR A 196 -13.64 -4.80 -10.33
N ALA A 197 -13.93 -6.05 -10.73
CA ALA A 197 -13.42 -6.60 -11.98
C ALA A 197 -13.83 -5.71 -13.18
N PRO A 198 -12.91 -5.39 -14.09
CA PRO A 198 -13.25 -4.60 -15.28
C PRO A 198 -14.30 -5.36 -16.09
N THR A 199 -15.46 -4.73 -16.28
CA THR A 199 -16.52 -5.29 -17.10
C THR A 199 -16.14 -5.05 -18.56
N VAL A 200 -15.76 -6.11 -19.27
CA VAL A 200 -15.48 -6.03 -20.70
C VAL A 200 -16.78 -6.29 -21.45
N ASP A 201 -17.40 -5.22 -21.95
CA ASP A 201 -18.53 -5.31 -22.87
C ASP A 201 -18.01 -5.47 -24.30
N PHE A 202 -17.99 -6.71 -24.78
CA PHE A 202 -17.83 -6.99 -26.21
C PHE A 202 -19.22 -6.94 -26.84
N GLY A 203 -19.66 -5.74 -27.21
CA GLY A 203 -20.99 -5.54 -27.80
C GLY A 203 -21.31 -6.56 -28.90
N ASN A 204 -22.21 -7.50 -28.61
CA ASN A 204 -22.61 -8.53 -29.56
C ASN A 204 -23.80 -8.05 -30.39
N SER A 205 -23.49 -7.81 -31.67
CA SER A 205 -24.29 -8.11 -32.86
C SER A 205 -25.78 -7.72 -32.86
N ASN A 206 -26.08 -6.62 -33.58
CA ASN A 206 -27.21 -6.60 -34.50
C ASN A 206 -26.75 -5.98 -35.82
N THR A 207 -26.15 -6.82 -36.66
CA THR A 207 -26.00 -6.57 -38.08
C THR A 207 -27.38 -6.42 -38.70
N ASN A 208 -27.66 -5.20 -39.13
CA ASN A 208 -28.67 -4.84 -40.11
C ASN A 208 -28.76 -5.88 -41.25
N THR A 209 -29.77 -6.75 -41.19
CA THR A 209 -30.25 -7.52 -42.34
C THR A 209 -31.66 -7.03 -42.65
N ALA A 210 -31.73 -6.01 -43.50
CA ALA A 210 -32.91 -5.77 -44.31
C ALA A 210 -33.05 -6.93 -45.31
N ASN A 211 -34.11 -7.73 -45.23
CA ASN A 211 -34.85 -8.24 -46.40
C ASN A 211 -36.18 -8.91 -46.01
N ALA A 212 -37.12 -8.82 -46.93
CA ALA A 212 -38.54 -9.10 -46.86
C ALA A 212 -38.99 -10.56 -46.65
N GLY A 213 -40.19 -10.69 -46.07
CA GLY A 213 -41.23 -11.62 -46.53
C GLY A 213 -41.31 -13.01 -45.88
N GLY A 214 -42.48 -13.33 -45.28
CA GLY A 214 -42.93 -14.73 -45.09
C GLY A 214 -43.50 -15.08 -43.72
N GLN A 215 -44.84 -15.05 -43.64
CA GLN A 215 -45.83 -15.73 -42.76
C GLN A 215 -45.48 -16.35 -41.38
N PRO A 216 -46.43 -16.34 -40.42
CA PRO A 216 -46.28 -17.02 -39.14
C PRO A 216 -46.77 -18.47 -39.21
N VAL A 217 -46.07 -19.40 -38.55
CA VAL A 217 -46.61 -20.73 -38.23
C VAL A 217 -46.37 -21.02 -36.74
N GLN A 218 -47.48 -21.10 -36.01
CA GLN A 218 -47.61 -21.74 -34.71
C GLN A 218 -47.49 -23.27 -34.89
N ASN A 219 -46.83 -24.00 -33.98
CA ASN A 219 -47.46 -25.16 -33.33
C ASN A 219 -46.64 -25.75 -32.16
N SER A 220 -47.41 -26.04 -31.13
CA SER A 220 -47.33 -26.92 -29.97
C SER A 220 -46.50 -28.23 -30.05
N GLY A 221 -46.18 -28.72 -28.85
CA GLY A 221 -45.98 -30.16 -28.56
C GLY A 221 -44.77 -30.41 -27.67
N ASN A 222 -44.89 -30.34 -26.34
CA ASN A 222 -45.16 -31.47 -25.45
C ASN A 222 -44.08 -32.58 -25.48
N THR A 223 -43.34 -32.76 -24.39
CA THR A 223 -43.45 -33.95 -23.50
C THR A 223 -42.27 -34.00 -22.53
N ALA A 224 -42.61 -34.37 -21.29
CA ALA A 224 -41.71 -34.66 -20.19
C ALA A 224 -40.82 -35.88 -20.44
N ASN A 225 -39.66 -35.96 -19.78
CA ASN A 225 -39.27 -37.18 -19.05
C ASN A 225 -38.21 -36.90 -17.99
N ALA A 226 -38.35 -37.60 -16.87
CA ALA A 226 -37.57 -37.52 -15.65
C ALA A 226 -36.45 -38.56 -15.61
N GLY A 227 -35.43 -38.28 -14.78
CA GLY A 227 -34.75 -39.28 -13.95
C GLY A 227 -33.48 -39.93 -14.49
N GLY A 228 -32.47 -40.06 -13.62
CA GLY A 228 -31.44 -41.10 -13.75
C GLY A 228 -30.00 -40.71 -13.40
N GLN A 229 -29.70 -40.69 -12.10
CA GLN A 229 -28.48 -41.10 -11.35
C GLN A 229 -27.03 -40.94 -11.88
N PRO A 230 -26.04 -40.89 -10.95
CA PRO A 230 -24.64 -40.53 -11.20
C PRO A 230 -23.73 -41.75 -11.44
N VAL A 231 -22.58 -41.51 -12.09
CA VAL A 231 -21.49 -42.49 -12.22
C VAL A 231 -20.19 -41.99 -11.59
N ASN A 232 -19.77 -42.75 -10.58
CA ASN A 232 -18.46 -42.84 -9.96
C ASN A 232 -17.42 -43.40 -10.95
N ASN A 233 -16.19 -42.87 -10.96
CA ASN A 233 -15.04 -43.78 -11.05
C ASN A 233 -13.76 -43.25 -10.41
N SER A 234 -13.24 -44.10 -9.54
CA SER A 234 -12.01 -44.16 -8.77
C SER A 234 -10.74 -44.47 -9.61
N ALA A 235 -9.60 -44.41 -8.89
CA ALA A 235 -8.31 -45.09 -9.15
C ALA A 235 -7.22 -44.21 -9.83
N THR A 236 -5.94 -44.19 -9.46
CA THR A 236 -5.14 -44.99 -8.50
C THR A 236 -3.77 -44.30 -8.32
N ALA A 237 -3.14 -44.50 -7.16
CA ALA A 237 -1.76 -44.12 -6.86
C ALA A 237 -0.84 -45.37 -6.90
N THR A 238 0.38 -45.23 -7.45
CA THR A 238 1.59 -46.08 -7.22
C THR A 238 2.74 -45.45 -8.04
N ALA A 239 3.85 -44.94 -7.49
CA ALA A 239 4.96 -45.53 -6.71
C ALA A 239 6.22 -45.75 -7.57
N LYS A 240 7.28 -44.96 -7.27
CA LYS A 240 8.74 -45.21 -7.21
C LYS A 240 9.47 -45.98 -8.35
N PRO A 241 10.78 -45.75 -8.55
CA PRO A 241 11.85 -46.13 -7.60
C PRO A 241 12.70 -44.99 -7.00
#